data_AF-A0A3A8GS73-F1
#
_entry.id   AF-A0A3A8GS73-F1
#
_cell.length_a   1.000
_cell.length_b   1.000
_cell.length_c   1.000
_cell.angle_alpha   90.00
_cell.angle_beta   90.00
_cell.angle_gamma   90.00
#
_symmetry.space_group_name_H-M   'P 1'
#
loop_
_entity.id
_entity.type
_entity.pdbx_description
1 polymer ?
#
loop_
_entity_poly.entity_id
_entity_poly.type
_entity_poly.pdbx_seq_one_letter_code
_entity_poly.pdbx_strand_id
1 'polypeptide(L)'
;MNVERPIASPEDPLVFNGIDGVTGQYLVPPIALPAAAEVAEPRGEAAYFEAWRKWLEFLPMRLSFGLPPDAPPEDYTKAGWGVVFPASASEELRKSLEPLLAHRRERMEEADRCHVLTYQPGETAHQFLERHGAPIGDVEPSIVPYYLLLVGGPDVIPFDVQHSLSLSYAVGRLSFDTPAEYARYADSVVAYETGASVPNHRQVSWWGPKHPADRSTELSADSLVAPLARGAPLDQPPQLAKTVAAKARFASRDAIEDDATREWLLDALHGRDVRPAVLFTASHGVGFKPNDPLQLTKQGALLSQDWMGFGAMAPAHYVAASDIQDDARLHGLVAFFFACFGMGTPAHDEFPLTASRSGDALASAPFVAALPRRLLAHPNGGALAVIGHVERAWGFSIKPLQMTQTTIHPFRNTLWKIMAGMPVGHALRDFRDRFSAANNILLTHLDANTSNGKLQPRELLHRWIERNDARNYVVLGDPAVSIRHNDLQALP
;
A
#
# COMPACT_ATOMS: atom_id res chain seq x y z
N MET A 1 4.57 -28.28 38.02
CA MET A 1 4.14 -28.98 36.80
C MET A 1 4.33 -28.01 35.66
N ASN A 2 5.44 -28.15 34.94
CA ASN A 2 5.76 -27.31 33.79
C ASN A 2 4.86 -27.74 32.62
N VAL A 3 3.98 -26.86 32.16
CA VAL A 3 3.28 -27.03 30.89
C VAL A 3 4.18 -26.40 29.83
N GLU A 4 4.92 -27.24 29.12
CA GLU A 4 5.66 -26.85 27.92
C GLU A 4 4.67 -26.27 26.89
N ARG A 5 4.91 -25.03 26.46
CA ARG A 5 4.23 -24.45 25.29
C ARG A 5 4.73 -25.24 24.05
N PRO A 6 3.86 -25.75 23.19
CA PRO A 6 4.31 -26.47 22.00
C PRO A 6 5.06 -25.51 21.07
N ILE A 7 6.21 -25.98 20.61
CA ILE A 7 6.99 -25.40 19.52
C ILE A 7 6.13 -25.43 18.25
N ALA A 8 6.20 -24.37 17.42
CA ALA A 8 5.49 -24.27 16.15
C ALA A 8 5.72 -25.53 15.28
N SER A 9 4.63 -26.18 14.87
CA SER A 9 4.67 -27.39 14.05
C SER A 9 5.00 -27.06 12.59
N PRO A 10 5.75 -27.91 11.87
CA PRO A 10 5.99 -27.79 10.43
C PRO A 10 4.73 -27.93 9.53
N GLU A 11 3.52 -27.96 10.08
CA GLU A 11 2.26 -28.18 9.34
C GLU A 11 1.30 -26.97 9.30
N ASP A 12 1.72 -25.77 9.71
CA ASP A 12 0.80 -24.62 9.65
C ASP A 12 0.42 -24.25 8.20
N PRO A 13 -0.89 -24.18 7.87
CA PRO A 13 -1.38 -23.86 6.53
C PRO A 13 -1.19 -22.36 6.22
N LEU A 14 -1.08 -22.04 4.93
CA LEU A 14 -1.06 -20.66 4.45
C LEU A 14 -2.47 -20.05 4.57
N VAL A 15 -2.59 -18.88 5.23
CA VAL A 15 -3.87 -18.20 5.50
C VAL A 15 -3.86 -16.79 4.88
N PHE A 16 -4.99 -16.40 4.27
CA PHE A 16 -5.19 -15.14 3.57
C PHE A 16 -6.08 -14.18 4.36
N ASN A 17 -5.85 -12.86 4.24
CA ASN A 17 -6.65 -11.85 4.95
C ASN A 17 -7.99 -11.50 4.24
N GLY A 18 -8.53 -12.32 3.34
CA GLY A 18 -9.74 -11.98 2.56
C GLY A 18 -10.94 -12.87 2.86
N ILE A 19 -12.14 -12.28 2.94
CA ILE A 19 -13.43 -12.99 3.11
C ILE A 19 -14.31 -12.77 1.88
N ASP A 20 -14.92 -13.85 1.37
CA ASP A 20 -15.92 -13.79 0.30
C ASP A 20 -17.23 -13.20 0.85
N GLY A 21 -17.66 -12.09 0.25
CA GLY A 21 -18.81 -11.30 0.72
C GLY A 21 -20.18 -11.96 0.51
N VAL A 22 -20.26 -13.06 -0.25
CA VAL A 22 -21.51 -13.80 -0.50
C VAL A 22 -21.64 -14.98 0.46
N THR A 23 -20.55 -15.72 0.63
CA THR A 23 -20.52 -16.98 1.39
C THR A 23 -20.04 -16.80 2.82
N GLY A 24 -19.30 -15.74 3.11
CA GLY A 24 -18.68 -15.49 4.41
C GLY A 24 -17.56 -16.46 4.77
N GLN A 25 -17.03 -17.18 3.77
CA GLN A 25 -15.86 -18.05 3.92
C GLN A 25 -14.58 -17.29 3.55
N TYR A 26 -13.41 -17.87 3.84
CA TYR A 26 -12.16 -17.35 3.27
C TYR A 26 -12.27 -17.27 1.75
N LEU A 27 -11.86 -16.13 1.19
CA LEU A 27 -11.85 -15.92 -0.26
C LEU A 27 -10.98 -16.97 -0.97
N VAL A 28 -9.95 -17.47 -0.27
CA VAL A 28 -9.14 -18.61 -0.68
C VAL A 28 -9.05 -19.58 0.50
N PRO A 29 -9.46 -20.85 0.34
CA PRO A 29 -9.29 -21.85 1.40
C PRO A 29 -7.82 -22.00 1.82
N PRO A 30 -7.51 -22.28 3.11
CA PRO A 30 -6.15 -22.53 3.54
C PRO A 30 -5.48 -23.66 2.74
N ILE A 31 -4.26 -23.43 2.26
CA ILE A 31 -3.58 -24.34 1.33
C ILE A 31 -2.57 -25.24 2.06
N ALA A 32 -2.61 -26.55 1.78
CA ALA A 32 -1.64 -27.53 2.24
C ALA A 32 -0.38 -27.54 1.33
N LEU A 33 0.80 -27.58 1.96
CA LEU A 33 2.12 -27.24 1.38
C LEU A 33 2.61 -28.01 0.13
N PRO A 34 2.30 -29.31 -0.11
CA PRO A 34 2.93 -30.05 -1.21
C PRO A 34 2.57 -29.55 -2.61
N ALA A 35 1.43 -28.87 -2.80
CA ALA A 35 0.97 -28.43 -4.13
C ALA A 35 1.51 -27.06 -4.57
N ALA A 36 1.96 -26.22 -3.64
CA ALA A 36 2.32 -24.83 -3.92
C ALA A 36 3.80 -24.64 -4.31
N ALA A 37 4.67 -25.60 -4.00
CA ALA A 37 6.11 -25.47 -4.27
C ALA A 37 6.51 -25.80 -5.72
N GLU A 38 5.78 -26.70 -6.40
CA GLU A 38 5.97 -26.98 -7.84
C GLU A 38 5.62 -25.78 -8.74
N VAL A 39 4.87 -24.80 -8.21
CA VAL A 39 4.47 -23.58 -8.92
C VAL A 39 5.61 -22.55 -8.97
N ALA A 40 6.49 -22.51 -7.96
CA ALA A 40 7.50 -21.48 -7.80
C ALA A 40 8.83 -21.73 -8.56
N GLU A 41 9.05 -22.93 -9.10
CA GLU A 41 10.24 -23.25 -9.91
C GLU A 41 10.08 -22.84 -11.39
N PRO A 42 11.05 -22.15 -12.01
CA PRO A 42 11.01 -21.90 -13.45
C PRO A 42 11.22 -23.19 -14.26
N ARG A 43 10.58 -23.27 -15.42
CA ARG A 43 10.94 -24.24 -16.47
C ARG A 43 11.46 -23.47 -17.69
N GLY A 44 12.73 -23.67 -18.02
CA GLY A 44 13.37 -23.19 -19.25
C GLY A 44 14.81 -22.74 -19.05
N GLU A 45 15.73 -23.25 -19.86
CA GLU A 45 17.12 -22.77 -19.95
C GLU A 45 17.20 -21.68 -21.03
N ALA A 46 17.79 -20.53 -20.70
CA ALA A 46 18.11 -19.48 -21.67
C ALA A 46 19.63 -19.32 -21.77
N ALA A 47 20.20 -19.75 -22.90
CA ALA A 47 21.64 -19.74 -23.20
C ALA A 47 22.26 -18.32 -23.39
N TYR A 48 21.55 -17.25 -23.07
CA TYR A 48 22.00 -15.86 -23.27
C TYR A 48 22.74 -15.26 -22.05
N PHE A 49 22.74 -15.95 -20.90
CA PHE A 49 23.23 -15.42 -19.62
C PHE A 49 24.76 -15.41 -19.45
N GLU A 50 25.49 -16.34 -20.10
CA GLU A 50 26.94 -16.48 -19.94
C GLU A 50 27.74 -15.30 -20.50
N ALA A 51 27.29 -14.71 -21.62
CA ALA A 51 27.93 -13.54 -22.22
C ALA A 51 27.75 -12.27 -21.37
N TRP A 52 26.63 -12.19 -20.65
CA TRP A 52 26.27 -11.07 -19.78
C TRP A 52 27.10 -11.04 -18.49
N ARG A 53 27.40 -12.21 -17.91
CA ARG A 53 28.26 -12.36 -16.71
C ARG A 53 29.69 -11.86 -16.93
N LYS A 54 30.29 -12.20 -18.08
CA LYS A 54 31.64 -11.72 -18.42
C LYS A 54 31.71 -10.20 -18.57
N TRP A 55 30.59 -9.54 -18.86
CA TRP A 55 30.52 -8.09 -18.95
C TRP A 55 30.38 -7.44 -17.55
N LEU A 56 29.59 -8.05 -16.66
CA LEU A 56 29.41 -7.59 -15.27
C LEU A 56 30.68 -7.67 -14.40
N GLU A 57 31.55 -8.65 -14.65
CA GLU A 57 32.83 -8.80 -13.93
C GLU A 57 33.83 -7.65 -14.18
N PHE A 58 33.61 -6.84 -15.22
CA PHE A 58 34.47 -5.68 -15.56
C PHE A 58 33.88 -4.33 -15.15
N LEU A 59 32.69 -4.28 -14.53
CA LEU A 59 32.13 -3.03 -14.05
C LEU A 59 32.69 -2.67 -12.67
N PRO A 60 33.35 -1.51 -12.50
CA PRO A 60 33.75 -1.05 -11.18
C PRO A 60 32.50 -0.85 -10.32
N MET A 61 32.39 -1.60 -9.22
CA MET A 61 31.42 -1.41 -8.14
C MET A 61 31.63 -0.05 -7.46
N ARG A 62 31.14 1.01 -8.11
CA ARG A 62 30.94 2.35 -7.57
C ARG A 62 29.72 3.03 -8.23
N LEU A 63 28.60 2.32 -8.31
CA LEU A 63 27.31 2.95 -8.60
C LEU A 63 26.55 3.07 -7.28
N SER A 64 26.48 4.30 -6.77
CA SER A 64 25.48 4.67 -5.79
C SER A 64 24.15 4.75 -6.54
N PHE A 65 23.33 3.71 -6.47
CA PHE A 65 21.95 3.75 -6.94
C PHE A 65 21.13 4.57 -5.94
N GLY A 66 20.94 5.84 -6.22
CA GLY A 66 20.26 6.77 -5.34
C GLY A 66 20.07 8.12 -6.01
N LEU A 67 19.31 8.99 -5.37
CA LEU A 67 19.18 10.37 -5.82
C LEU A 67 20.53 11.09 -5.76
N PRO A 68 20.76 12.09 -6.63
CA PRO A 68 21.95 12.91 -6.54
C PRO A 68 21.99 13.67 -5.20
N PRO A 69 23.17 14.05 -4.69
CA PRO A 69 23.33 14.60 -3.34
C PRO A 69 22.51 15.86 -3.03
N ASP A 70 22.13 16.61 -4.06
CA ASP A 70 21.35 17.84 -4.04
C ASP A 70 19.83 17.59 -4.18
N ALA A 71 19.40 16.34 -4.31
CA ALA A 71 18.00 15.93 -4.41
C ALA A 71 17.60 15.03 -3.21
N PRO A 72 17.54 15.56 -1.97
CA PRO A 72 17.17 14.77 -0.81
C PRO A 72 15.76 14.18 -0.97
N PRO A 73 15.58 12.85 -0.81
CA PRO A 73 14.31 12.19 -1.10
C PRO A 73 13.16 12.68 -0.22
N GLU A 74 13.43 13.19 0.99
CA GLU A 74 12.42 13.71 1.91
C GLU A 74 11.84 15.07 1.50
N ASP A 75 12.42 15.73 0.49
CA ASP A 75 12.03 17.06 0.03
C ASP A 75 11.68 17.04 -1.46
N TYR A 76 10.38 17.00 -1.76
CA TYR A 76 9.92 16.91 -3.14
C TYR A 76 10.22 18.16 -3.98
N THR A 77 10.46 19.32 -3.35
CA THR A 77 10.80 20.55 -4.10
C THR A 77 12.19 20.50 -4.70
N LYS A 78 13.04 19.59 -4.19
CA LYS A 78 14.38 19.30 -4.69
C LYS A 78 14.45 17.98 -5.45
N ALA A 79 13.82 16.93 -4.93
CA ALA A 79 13.79 15.62 -5.59
C ALA A 79 12.90 15.58 -6.85
N GLY A 80 12.14 16.66 -7.09
CA GLY A 80 11.31 16.87 -8.26
C GLY A 80 9.96 16.16 -8.17
N TRP A 81 9.01 16.66 -8.96
CA TRP A 81 7.67 16.09 -9.07
C TRP A 81 7.20 15.97 -10.52
N GLY A 82 6.61 14.84 -10.89
CA GLY A 82 6.10 14.58 -12.22
C GLY A 82 4.68 14.04 -12.19
N VAL A 83 3.84 14.53 -13.09
CA VAL A 83 2.53 13.92 -13.39
C VAL A 83 2.62 13.10 -14.66
N VAL A 84 2.10 11.88 -14.61
CA VAL A 84 2.11 10.94 -15.74
C VAL A 84 0.67 10.75 -16.23
N PHE A 85 0.35 11.36 -17.37
CA PHE A 85 -0.93 11.16 -18.05
C PHE A 85 -0.84 10.01 -19.05
N PRO A 86 -1.90 9.21 -19.23
CA PRO A 86 -1.96 8.28 -20.34
C PRO A 86 -2.06 9.08 -21.64
N ALA A 87 -1.57 8.53 -22.74
CA ALA A 87 -1.69 9.13 -24.06
C ALA A 87 -3.16 9.42 -24.45
N SER A 88 -4.10 8.65 -23.91
CA SER A 88 -5.55 8.81 -24.08
C SER A 88 -6.19 9.86 -23.17
N ALA A 89 -5.45 10.55 -22.30
CA ALA A 89 -6.01 11.54 -21.38
C ALA A 89 -6.67 12.69 -22.13
N SER A 90 -7.94 12.95 -21.81
CA SER A 90 -8.69 14.07 -22.38
C SER A 90 -8.17 15.42 -21.88
N GLU A 91 -8.42 16.48 -22.66
CA GLU A 91 -8.12 17.86 -22.24
C GLU A 91 -8.86 18.25 -20.96
N GLU A 92 -10.08 17.75 -20.76
CA GLU A 92 -10.86 18.00 -19.55
C GLU A 92 -10.20 17.38 -18.31
N LEU A 93 -9.68 16.15 -18.43
CA LEU A 93 -8.93 15.49 -17.37
C LEU A 93 -7.63 16.25 -17.04
N ARG A 94 -6.87 16.67 -18.06
CA ARG A 94 -5.65 17.46 -17.89
C ARG A 94 -5.95 18.77 -17.16
N LYS A 95 -6.97 19.51 -17.63
CA LYS A 95 -7.42 20.76 -17.03
C LYS A 95 -7.86 20.59 -15.57
N SER A 96 -8.48 19.46 -15.24
CA SER A 96 -8.93 19.16 -13.88
C SER A 96 -7.78 19.06 -12.88
N LEU A 97 -6.56 18.75 -13.32
CA LEU A 97 -5.37 18.68 -12.47
C LEU A 97 -4.46 19.93 -12.59
N GLU A 98 -4.81 20.91 -13.41
CA GLU A 98 -4.01 22.13 -13.58
C GLU A 98 -3.77 22.88 -12.25
N PRO A 99 -4.74 23.00 -11.31
CA PRO A 99 -4.49 23.65 -10.02
C PRO A 99 -3.36 22.98 -9.22
N LEU A 100 -3.34 21.63 -9.19
CA LEU A 100 -2.29 20.88 -8.50
C LEU A 100 -0.94 21.02 -9.23
N LEU A 101 -0.96 20.94 -10.56
CA LEU A 101 0.24 21.07 -11.38
C LEU A 101 0.88 22.46 -11.24
N ALA A 102 0.08 23.53 -11.29
CA ALA A 102 0.54 24.89 -11.04
C ALA A 102 1.13 25.03 -9.63
N HIS A 103 0.42 24.51 -8.62
CA HIS A 103 0.89 24.52 -7.23
C HIS A 103 2.25 23.82 -7.04
N ARG A 104 2.46 22.67 -7.69
CA ARG A 104 3.73 21.93 -7.64
C ARG A 104 4.84 22.69 -8.37
N ARG A 105 4.58 23.24 -9.56
CA ARG A 105 5.54 24.05 -10.33
C ARG A 105 6.04 25.26 -9.54
N GLU A 106 5.14 25.99 -8.88
CA GLU A 106 5.48 27.19 -8.10
C GLU A 106 6.40 26.91 -6.90
N ARG A 107 6.42 25.67 -6.40
CA ARG A 107 7.19 25.28 -5.23
C ARG A 107 8.53 24.63 -5.53
N MET A 108 8.80 24.25 -6.78
CA MET A 108 10.08 23.64 -7.12
C MET A 108 11.21 24.64 -6.93
N GLU A 109 12.34 24.17 -6.35
CA GLU A 109 13.55 24.99 -6.28
C GLU A 109 14.18 25.16 -7.67
N GLU A 110 14.10 24.12 -8.50
CA GLU A 110 14.58 24.10 -9.88
C GLU A 110 13.42 23.80 -10.83
N ALA A 111 13.17 24.72 -11.77
CA ALA A 111 11.98 24.67 -12.63
C ALA A 111 11.97 23.47 -13.59
N ASP A 112 13.14 22.92 -13.91
CA ASP A 112 13.32 21.74 -14.74
C ASP A 112 13.12 20.43 -13.98
N ARG A 113 12.73 20.46 -12.69
CA ARG A 113 12.37 19.25 -11.90
C ARG A 113 10.86 19.04 -11.75
N CYS A 114 10.04 19.81 -12.48
CA CYS A 114 8.58 19.60 -12.57
C CYS A 114 8.16 19.13 -13.97
N HIS A 115 7.72 17.89 -14.11
CA HIS A 115 7.44 17.30 -15.43
C HIS A 115 5.98 16.94 -15.66
N VAL A 116 5.53 17.11 -16.90
CA VAL A 116 4.30 16.49 -17.42
C VAL A 116 4.74 15.40 -18.38
N LEU A 117 4.65 14.15 -17.92
CA LEU A 117 5.05 12.97 -18.67
C LEU A 117 3.82 12.31 -19.29
N THR A 118 4.05 11.61 -20.39
CA THR A 118 3.03 10.78 -21.05
C THR A 118 3.40 9.31 -20.94
N TYR A 119 2.44 8.45 -20.62
CA TYR A 119 2.54 6.99 -20.67
C TYR A 119 1.91 6.48 -21.97
N GLN A 120 2.61 5.61 -22.70
CA GLN A 120 2.05 4.97 -23.90
C GLN A 120 1.43 3.61 -23.52
N PRO A 121 0.25 3.27 -24.06
CA PRO A 121 -0.40 2.00 -23.78
C PRO A 121 0.51 0.80 -24.05
N GLY A 122 0.59 -0.12 -23.10
CA GLY A 122 1.38 -1.35 -23.20
C GLY A 122 2.86 -1.21 -22.84
N GLU A 123 3.34 -0.01 -22.49
CA GLU A 123 4.70 0.15 -21.99
C GLU A 123 4.88 -0.53 -20.63
N THR A 124 5.96 -1.27 -20.50
CA THR A 124 6.53 -1.62 -19.19
C THR A 124 7.09 -0.36 -18.52
N ALA A 125 7.28 -0.38 -17.19
CA ALA A 125 7.95 0.71 -16.48
C ALA A 125 9.35 1.03 -17.05
N HIS A 126 10.09 0.00 -17.49
CA HIS A 126 11.40 0.19 -18.10
C HIS A 126 11.32 0.92 -19.44
N GLN A 127 10.43 0.50 -20.35
CA GLN A 127 10.23 1.16 -21.64
C GLN A 127 9.76 2.60 -21.47
N PHE A 128 8.90 2.87 -20.48
CA PHE A 128 8.49 4.21 -20.12
C PHE A 128 9.70 5.08 -19.72
N LEU A 129 10.57 4.59 -18.82
CA LEU A 129 11.76 5.30 -18.38
C LEU A 129 12.75 5.53 -19.54
N GLU A 130 13.02 4.48 -20.33
CA GLU A 130 13.94 4.54 -21.48
C GLU A 130 13.49 5.58 -22.50
N ARG A 131 12.19 5.63 -22.83
CA ARG A 131 11.64 6.63 -23.76
C ARG A 131 11.80 8.06 -23.25
N HIS A 132 11.80 8.27 -21.93
CA HIS A 132 12.06 9.56 -21.30
C HIS A 132 13.55 9.80 -21.01
N GLY A 133 14.43 8.89 -21.41
CA GLY A 133 15.89 9.03 -21.24
C GLY A 133 16.41 8.70 -19.84
N ALA A 134 15.59 8.09 -18.98
CA ALA A 134 15.98 7.71 -17.63
C ALA A 134 16.41 6.23 -17.56
N PRO A 135 17.57 5.92 -16.96
CA PRO A 135 17.95 4.54 -16.66
C PRO A 135 17.12 3.94 -15.51
N ILE A 136 17.14 2.61 -15.38
CA ILE A 136 16.59 1.94 -14.20
C ILE A 136 17.51 2.20 -13.00
N GLY A 137 16.94 2.57 -11.84
CA GLY A 137 17.65 2.59 -10.57
C GLY A 137 18.51 3.83 -10.30
N ASP A 138 18.77 4.64 -11.32
CA ASP A 138 19.52 5.89 -11.22
C ASP A 138 18.56 7.05 -11.53
N VAL A 139 18.14 7.74 -10.48
CA VAL A 139 17.08 8.75 -10.56
C VAL A 139 17.73 10.12 -10.76
N GLU A 140 17.50 10.69 -11.93
CA GLU A 140 17.89 12.06 -12.28
C GLU A 140 16.64 12.94 -12.34
N PRO A 141 16.37 13.76 -11.31
CA PRO A 141 15.13 14.54 -11.20
C PRO A 141 14.84 15.49 -12.38
N SER A 142 15.88 15.96 -13.07
CA SER A 142 15.78 16.83 -14.25
C SER A 142 15.34 16.09 -15.53
N ILE A 143 15.36 14.76 -15.52
CA ILE A 143 14.93 13.89 -16.62
C ILE A 143 13.59 13.24 -16.28
N VAL A 144 13.56 12.48 -15.18
CA VAL A 144 12.35 11.90 -14.60
C VAL A 144 12.37 12.19 -13.09
N PRO A 145 11.41 12.98 -12.58
CA PRO A 145 11.36 13.34 -11.17
C PRO A 145 11.17 12.15 -10.23
N TYR A 146 11.70 12.26 -9.01
CA TYR A 146 11.58 11.21 -8.00
C TYR A 146 10.12 10.91 -7.61
N TYR A 147 9.30 11.96 -7.48
CA TYR A 147 7.89 11.84 -7.15
C TYR A 147 7.05 11.75 -8.43
N LEU A 148 6.34 10.64 -8.64
CA LEU A 148 5.53 10.40 -9.84
C LEU A 148 4.06 10.16 -9.49
N LEU A 149 3.18 11.05 -9.96
CA LEU A 149 1.74 10.89 -9.87
C LEU A 149 1.18 10.28 -11.16
N LEU A 150 0.73 9.02 -11.07
CA LEU A 150 0.04 8.35 -12.18
C LEU A 150 -1.42 8.80 -12.23
N VAL A 151 -1.91 9.19 -13.40
CA VAL A 151 -3.31 9.60 -13.61
C VAL A 151 -4.03 8.52 -14.42
N GLY A 152 -5.10 7.95 -13.90
CA GLY A 152 -5.89 6.92 -14.57
C GLY A 152 -5.87 5.56 -13.88
N GLY A 153 -6.83 4.73 -14.27
CA GLY A 153 -7.03 3.39 -13.72
C GLY A 153 -5.96 2.38 -14.17
N PRO A 154 -5.92 1.21 -13.49
CA PRO A 154 -5.01 0.11 -13.82
C PRO A 154 -5.33 -0.57 -15.16
N ASP A 155 -6.49 -0.27 -15.75
CA ASP A 155 -6.88 -0.64 -17.10
C ASP A 155 -6.13 0.16 -18.18
N VAL A 156 -5.69 1.38 -17.85
CA VAL A 156 -4.91 2.24 -18.75
C VAL A 156 -3.42 2.25 -18.40
N ILE A 157 -3.08 2.42 -17.13
CA ILE A 157 -1.70 2.33 -16.62
C ILE A 157 -1.64 1.16 -15.63
N PRO A 158 -1.17 -0.04 -16.02
CA PRO A 158 -1.23 -1.24 -15.19
C PRO A 158 -0.64 -1.09 -13.78
N PHE A 159 -1.14 -1.86 -12.80
CA PHE A 159 -0.56 -1.90 -11.46
C PHE A 159 0.92 -2.28 -11.49
N ASP A 160 1.33 -3.19 -12.37
CA ASP A 160 2.73 -3.56 -12.55
C ASP A 160 3.63 -2.38 -12.91
N VAL A 161 3.16 -1.40 -13.69
CA VAL A 161 3.92 -0.18 -13.97
C VAL A 161 4.14 0.60 -12.68
N GLN A 162 3.11 0.77 -11.85
CA GLN A 162 3.22 1.44 -10.55
C GLN A 162 4.16 0.69 -9.60
N HIS A 163 4.03 -0.64 -9.51
CA HIS A 163 4.88 -1.48 -8.67
C HIS A 163 6.35 -1.39 -9.08
N SER A 164 6.64 -1.51 -10.38
CA SER A 164 8.00 -1.46 -10.90
C SER A 164 8.63 -0.09 -10.75
N LEU A 165 7.92 1.01 -11.05
CA LEU A 165 8.44 2.36 -10.83
C LEU A 165 8.72 2.61 -9.34
N SER A 166 7.88 2.08 -8.44
CA SER A 166 8.03 2.26 -6.99
C SER A 166 9.32 1.67 -6.40
N LEU A 167 10.08 0.86 -7.15
CA LEU A 167 11.40 0.38 -6.73
C LEU A 167 12.44 1.49 -6.62
N SER A 168 12.32 2.51 -7.46
CA SER A 168 13.30 3.61 -7.56
C SER A 168 12.67 4.98 -7.34
N TYR A 169 11.36 5.11 -7.54
CA TYR A 169 10.60 6.36 -7.47
C TYR A 169 9.57 6.33 -6.33
N ALA A 170 9.14 7.50 -5.87
CA ALA A 170 8.00 7.67 -4.97
C ALA A 170 6.72 7.83 -5.81
N VAL A 171 5.94 6.75 -5.95
CA VAL A 171 4.82 6.71 -6.89
C VAL A 171 3.46 6.72 -6.20
N GLY A 172 2.59 7.64 -6.61
CA GLY A 172 1.18 7.68 -6.24
C GLY A 172 0.27 7.55 -7.46
N ARG A 173 -1.03 7.31 -7.25
CA ARG A 173 -2.02 7.19 -8.33
C ARG A 173 -3.31 7.92 -7.99
N LEU A 174 -3.88 8.61 -8.97
CA LEU A 174 -5.27 9.06 -8.97
C LEU A 174 -6.06 8.31 -10.04
N SER A 175 -7.18 7.72 -9.65
CA SER A 175 -8.09 7.03 -10.55
C SER A 175 -9.51 7.29 -10.06
N PHE A 176 -10.21 8.16 -10.78
CA PHE A 176 -11.61 8.48 -10.55
C PHE A 176 -12.42 8.30 -11.83
N ASP A 177 -13.74 8.22 -11.69
CA ASP A 177 -14.65 7.96 -12.80
C ASP A 177 -14.91 9.23 -13.62
N THR A 178 -14.79 10.41 -12.99
CA THR A 178 -15.13 11.70 -13.60
C THR A 178 -14.00 12.74 -13.45
N PRO A 179 -13.78 13.63 -14.44
CA PRO A 179 -12.85 14.75 -14.31
C PRO A 179 -13.11 15.65 -13.09
N ALA A 180 -14.38 15.84 -12.73
CA ALA A 180 -14.78 16.60 -11.54
C ALA A 180 -14.22 16.03 -10.22
N GLU A 181 -14.01 14.72 -10.11
CA GLU A 181 -13.38 14.11 -8.94
C GLU A 181 -11.87 14.41 -8.88
N TYR A 182 -11.18 14.43 -10.03
CA TYR A 182 -9.78 14.86 -10.10
C TYR A 182 -9.63 16.32 -9.69
N ALA A 183 -10.53 17.19 -10.17
CA ALA A 183 -10.55 18.60 -9.78
C ALA A 183 -10.77 18.78 -8.27
N ARG A 184 -11.77 18.07 -7.70
CA ARG A 184 -12.00 18.09 -6.25
C ARG A 184 -10.78 17.66 -5.45
N TYR A 185 -10.09 16.59 -5.87
CA TYR A 185 -8.88 16.14 -5.20
C TYR A 185 -7.77 17.20 -5.29
N ALA A 186 -7.51 17.74 -6.48
CA ALA A 186 -6.50 18.77 -6.71
C ALA A 186 -6.76 20.01 -5.85
N ASP A 187 -7.99 20.55 -5.88
CA ASP A 187 -8.39 21.71 -5.09
C ASP A 187 -8.26 21.44 -3.58
N SER A 188 -8.64 20.25 -3.14
CA SER A 188 -8.53 19.83 -1.73
C SER A 188 -7.08 19.80 -1.26
N VAL A 189 -6.15 19.25 -2.05
CA VAL A 189 -4.72 19.22 -1.72
C VAL A 189 -4.15 20.64 -1.66
N VAL A 190 -4.41 21.47 -2.68
CA VAL A 190 -3.93 22.85 -2.71
C VAL A 190 -4.47 23.66 -1.53
N ALA A 191 -5.76 23.51 -1.21
CA ALA A 191 -6.38 24.19 -0.07
C ALA A 191 -5.73 23.77 1.27
N TYR A 192 -5.38 22.50 1.43
CA TYR A 192 -4.68 22.01 2.62
C TYR A 192 -3.26 22.57 2.74
N GLU A 193 -2.51 22.58 1.64
CA GLU A 193 -1.10 23.01 1.62
C GLU A 193 -0.92 24.53 1.70
N THR A 194 -1.93 25.31 1.29
CA THR A 194 -1.88 26.78 1.28
C THR A 194 -2.69 27.44 2.39
N GLY A 195 -3.55 26.69 3.09
CA GLY A 195 -4.39 27.23 4.15
C GLY A 195 -3.59 27.85 5.30
N ALA A 196 -4.10 28.91 5.94
CA ALA A 196 -3.45 29.52 7.11
C ALA A 196 -3.37 28.55 8.31
N SER A 197 -4.29 27.59 8.37
CA SER A 197 -4.37 26.53 9.38
C SER A 197 -4.86 25.24 8.73
N VAL A 198 -4.60 24.10 9.37
CA VAL A 198 -5.13 22.81 8.93
C VAL A 198 -6.27 22.33 9.85
N PRO A 199 -7.26 21.60 9.32
CA PRO A 199 -8.44 21.18 10.09
C PRO A 199 -8.21 19.94 10.99
N ASN A 200 -7.15 19.18 10.73
CA ASN A 200 -6.84 17.93 11.42
C ASN A 200 -6.14 18.18 12.76
N HIS A 201 -6.45 17.29 13.70
CA HIS A 201 -5.90 17.28 15.04
C HIS A 201 -4.66 16.40 15.08
N ARG A 202 -3.77 16.66 16.04
CA ARG A 202 -2.56 15.87 16.30
C ARG A 202 -2.90 14.52 16.98
N GLN A 203 -3.67 13.71 16.28
CA GLN A 203 -4.12 12.39 16.72
C GLN A 203 -3.94 11.36 15.60
N VAL A 204 -3.55 10.15 16.02
CA VAL A 204 -3.65 8.94 15.21
C VAL A 204 -4.75 8.03 15.77
N SER A 205 -5.57 7.50 14.87
CA SER A 205 -6.61 6.51 15.18
C SER A 205 -6.17 5.12 14.71
N TRP A 206 -6.31 4.11 15.57
CA TRP A 206 -5.97 2.71 15.29
C TRP A 206 -7.22 1.84 15.36
N TRP A 207 -7.43 0.99 14.36
CA TRP A 207 -8.60 0.13 14.31
C TRP A 207 -8.22 -1.29 13.87
N GLY A 208 -8.53 -2.28 14.71
CA GLY A 208 -8.12 -3.67 14.50
C GLY A 208 -9.12 -4.69 15.05
N PRO A 209 -10.10 -5.12 14.24
CA PRO A 209 -10.99 -6.23 14.57
C PRO A 209 -10.21 -7.51 14.86
N LYS A 210 -10.80 -8.38 15.68
CA LYS A 210 -10.30 -9.72 16.03
C LYS A 210 -11.47 -10.69 16.14
N HIS A 211 -11.68 -11.46 15.08
CA HIS A 211 -12.79 -12.41 15.00
C HIS A 211 -12.42 -13.74 15.68
N PRO A 212 -13.33 -14.35 16.46
CA PRO A 212 -13.08 -15.65 17.08
C PRO A 212 -12.72 -16.72 16.05
N ALA A 213 -11.67 -17.49 16.34
CA ALA A 213 -11.16 -18.56 15.48
C ALA A 213 -10.70 -18.13 14.06
N ASP A 214 -10.43 -16.84 13.87
CA ASP A 214 -9.75 -16.33 12.68
C ASP A 214 -8.29 -15.94 13.00
N ARG A 215 -7.36 -16.70 12.42
CA ARG A 215 -5.92 -16.50 12.63
C ARG A 215 -5.42 -15.19 12.03
N SER A 216 -6.07 -14.68 10.98
CA SER A 216 -5.62 -13.48 10.28
C SER A 216 -5.84 -12.23 11.12
N THR A 217 -7.07 -12.05 11.64
CA THR A 217 -7.37 -10.92 12.52
C THR A 217 -6.73 -11.04 13.89
N GLU A 218 -6.55 -12.26 14.43
CA GLU A 218 -5.71 -12.49 15.62
C GLU A 218 -4.27 -12.00 15.39
N LEU A 219 -3.65 -12.39 14.28
CA LEU A 219 -2.30 -11.94 13.93
C LEU A 219 -2.24 -10.42 13.79
N SER A 220 -3.16 -9.79 13.06
CA SER A 220 -3.11 -8.34 12.89
C SER A 220 -3.43 -7.56 14.17
N ALA A 221 -4.38 -7.99 14.98
CA ALA A 221 -4.71 -7.32 16.23
C ALA A 221 -3.54 -7.42 17.23
N ASP A 222 -3.03 -8.63 17.46
CA ASP A 222 -2.06 -8.90 18.53
C ASP A 222 -0.64 -8.54 18.14
N SER A 223 -0.27 -8.75 16.87
CA SER A 223 1.11 -8.63 16.39
C SER A 223 1.39 -7.39 15.55
N LEU A 224 0.37 -6.61 15.18
CA LEU A 224 0.53 -5.38 14.41
C LEU A 224 -0.12 -4.16 15.09
N VAL A 225 -1.44 -4.18 15.28
CA VAL A 225 -2.17 -3.00 15.79
C VAL A 225 -1.82 -2.72 17.25
N ALA A 226 -1.90 -3.72 18.14
CA ALA A 226 -1.58 -3.51 19.55
C ALA A 226 -0.13 -3.05 19.79
N PRO A 227 0.91 -3.66 19.17
CA PRO A 227 2.27 -3.14 19.29
C PRO A 227 2.47 -1.71 18.76
N LEU A 228 1.76 -1.31 17.69
CA LEU A 228 1.83 0.05 17.15
C LEU A 228 1.12 1.08 18.04
N ALA A 229 -0.10 0.75 18.48
CA ALA A 229 -0.99 1.62 19.23
C ALA A 229 -0.63 1.70 20.72
N ARG A 230 -0.30 0.56 21.33
CA ARG A 230 -0.09 0.40 22.78
C ARG A 230 1.37 0.17 23.15
N GLY A 231 2.26 -0.12 22.19
CA GLY A 231 3.68 -0.37 22.45
C GLY A 231 3.98 -1.73 23.10
N ALA A 232 2.96 -2.58 23.22
CA ALA A 232 3.00 -3.92 23.78
C ALA A 232 1.87 -4.79 23.16
N PRO A 233 1.98 -6.13 23.19
CA PRO A 233 0.88 -7.02 22.84
C PRO A 233 -0.32 -6.86 23.78
N LEU A 234 -1.50 -7.35 23.38
CA LEU A 234 -2.76 -7.20 24.14
C LEU A 234 -2.75 -7.90 25.51
N ASP A 235 -1.96 -8.96 25.69
CA ASP A 235 -1.83 -9.69 26.95
C ASP A 235 -0.91 -9.02 27.98
N GLN A 236 -0.34 -7.85 27.63
CA GLN A 236 0.59 -7.11 28.47
C GLN A 236 0.13 -5.66 28.71
N PRO A 237 0.56 -5.03 29.82
CA PRO A 237 0.28 -3.62 30.06
C PRO A 237 0.79 -2.72 28.92
N PRO A 238 0.01 -1.71 28.49
CA PRO A 238 0.44 -0.75 27.48
C PRO A 238 1.73 -0.02 27.88
N GLN A 239 2.63 0.14 26.91
CA GLN A 239 3.90 0.85 27.03
C GLN A 239 3.91 2.04 26.08
N LEU A 240 2.99 2.99 26.29
CA LEU A 240 2.69 4.09 25.36
C LEU A 240 3.92 4.91 24.97
N ALA A 241 4.87 5.11 25.88
CA ALA A 241 6.13 5.82 25.61
C ALA A 241 7.00 5.18 24.51
N LYS A 242 6.80 3.89 24.22
CA LYS A 242 7.52 3.16 23.15
C LYS A 242 6.88 3.34 21.77
N THR A 243 5.62 3.77 21.72
CA THR A 243 4.84 3.88 20.48
C THR A 243 5.42 4.94 19.55
N VAL A 244 5.15 4.79 18.25
CA VAL A 244 5.53 5.77 17.26
C VAL A 244 4.75 7.09 17.44
N ALA A 245 3.49 7.01 17.88
CA ALA A 245 2.65 8.16 18.18
C ALA A 245 3.25 9.02 19.29
N ALA A 246 3.64 8.41 20.42
CA ALA A 246 4.24 9.14 21.53
C ALA A 246 5.56 9.81 21.13
N LYS A 247 6.41 9.12 20.35
CA LYS A 247 7.66 9.68 19.82
C LYS A 247 7.43 10.88 18.88
N ALA A 248 6.36 10.83 18.08
CA ALA A 248 5.94 11.93 17.22
C ALA A 248 5.09 13.00 17.94
N ARG A 249 4.81 12.81 19.23
CA ARG A 249 3.92 13.66 20.07
C ARG A 249 2.46 13.70 19.58
N PHE A 250 1.97 12.60 19.01
CA PHE A 250 0.57 12.43 18.64
C PHE A 250 -0.22 11.80 19.79
N ALA A 251 -1.44 12.28 19.99
CA ALA A 251 -2.44 11.55 20.76
C ALA A 251 -2.80 10.25 20.03
N SER A 252 -3.09 9.21 20.80
CA SER A 252 -3.46 7.89 20.27
C SER A 252 -4.87 7.56 20.71
N ARG A 253 -5.72 7.14 19.77
CA ARG A 253 -7.06 6.59 20.02
C ARG A 253 -7.11 5.23 19.35
N ASP A 254 -7.40 4.16 20.08
CA ASP A 254 -7.49 2.82 19.51
C ASP A 254 -8.84 2.14 19.79
N ALA A 255 -9.22 1.27 18.87
CA ALA A 255 -10.30 0.31 18.98
C ALA A 255 -9.79 -1.04 18.45
N ILE A 256 -9.69 -2.02 19.34
CA ILE A 256 -9.13 -3.35 19.04
C ILE A 256 -10.07 -4.40 19.62
N GLU A 257 -10.21 -5.54 18.95
CA GLU A 257 -11.16 -6.60 19.32
C GLU A 257 -12.60 -6.06 19.39
N ASP A 258 -13.31 -6.24 20.51
CA ASP A 258 -14.71 -5.87 20.72
C ASP A 258 -14.99 -4.38 20.47
N ASP A 259 -14.00 -3.51 20.65
CA ASP A 259 -14.15 -2.06 20.42
C ASP A 259 -14.10 -1.68 18.93
N ALA A 260 -13.56 -2.56 18.06
CA ALA A 260 -13.32 -2.30 16.64
C ALA A 260 -14.59 -2.43 15.77
N THR A 261 -15.64 -1.73 16.19
CA THR A 261 -16.94 -1.72 15.51
C THR A 261 -16.92 -0.85 14.25
N ARG A 262 -17.91 -1.09 13.38
CA ARG A 262 -18.23 -0.27 12.22
C ARG A 262 -18.53 1.17 12.61
N GLU A 263 -19.28 1.36 13.69
CA GLU A 263 -19.63 2.69 14.20
C GLU A 263 -18.39 3.48 14.60
N TRP A 264 -17.46 2.87 15.33
CA TRP A 264 -16.22 3.53 15.72
C TRP A 264 -15.41 3.98 14.51
N LEU A 265 -15.29 3.13 13.49
CA LEU A 265 -14.54 3.47 12.27
C LEU A 265 -15.22 4.60 11.50
N LEU A 266 -16.55 4.59 11.43
CA LEU A 266 -17.31 5.68 10.81
C LEU A 266 -17.17 6.99 11.58
N ASP A 267 -17.17 6.97 12.90
CA ASP A 267 -16.91 8.15 13.72
C ASP A 267 -15.53 8.76 13.40
N ALA A 268 -14.49 7.92 13.36
CA ALA A 268 -13.13 8.35 13.01
C ALA A 268 -13.02 8.91 11.58
N LEU A 269 -13.72 8.30 10.61
CA LEU A 269 -13.71 8.74 9.21
C LEU A 269 -14.63 9.94 8.95
N HIS A 270 -15.73 10.10 9.68
CA HIS A 270 -16.62 11.25 9.53
C HIS A 270 -16.02 12.49 10.20
N GLY A 271 -15.21 12.34 11.24
CA GLY A 271 -14.39 13.41 11.80
C GLY A 271 -15.20 14.61 12.29
N ARG A 272 -16.41 14.37 12.82
CA ARG A 272 -17.36 15.42 13.17
C ARG A 272 -16.85 16.26 14.35
N ASP A 273 -16.34 15.56 15.37
CA ASP A 273 -15.76 16.15 16.57
C ASP A 273 -14.23 16.24 16.47
N VAL A 274 -13.56 15.08 16.43
CA VAL A 274 -12.10 14.99 16.28
C VAL A 274 -11.78 14.48 14.88
N ARG A 275 -10.87 15.20 14.21
CA ARG A 275 -10.37 14.86 12.87
C ARG A 275 -8.96 14.30 12.99
N PRO A 276 -8.75 12.97 13.00
CA PRO A 276 -7.41 12.42 13.10
C PRO A 276 -6.59 12.81 11.87
N ALA A 277 -5.30 13.11 12.07
CA ALA A 277 -4.39 13.33 10.95
C ALA A 277 -3.95 12.01 10.31
N VAL A 278 -3.94 10.92 11.08
CA VAL A 278 -3.60 9.57 10.61
C VAL A 278 -4.67 8.57 11.06
N LEU A 279 -5.11 7.71 10.15
CA LEU A 279 -5.91 6.52 10.45
C LEU A 279 -5.15 5.27 10.01
N PHE A 280 -5.01 4.29 10.89
CA PHE A 280 -4.46 2.98 10.55
C PHE A 280 -5.49 1.89 10.84
N THR A 281 -5.79 1.08 9.83
CA THR A 281 -6.71 -0.06 9.96
C THR A 281 -5.99 -1.35 9.63
N ALA A 282 -6.25 -2.41 10.39
CA ALA A 282 -5.88 -3.77 10.01
C ALA A 282 -7.07 -4.71 10.17
N SER A 283 -7.60 -5.22 9.08
CA SER A 283 -8.83 -6.02 9.05
C SER A 283 -8.91 -6.88 7.80
N HIS A 284 -9.95 -7.70 7.69
CA HIS A 284 -10.29 -8.32 6.42
C HIS A 284 -10.82 -7.30 5.41
N GLY A 285 -10.41 -7.50 4.16
CA GLY A 285 -11.03 -6.84 3.02
C GLY A 285 -12.14 -7.72 2.43
N VAL A 286 -13.31 -7.13 2.17
CA VAL A 286 -14.43 -7.84 1.56
C VAL A 286 -14.15 -8.06 0.07
N GLY A 287 -14.20 -9.31 -0.39
CA GLY A 287 -14.03 -9.71 -1.78
C GLY A 287 -15.32 -10.23 -2.41
N PHE A 288 -15.50 -10.02 -3.70
CA PHE A 288 -16.63 -10.52 -4.48
C PHE A 288 -16.12 -11.27 -5.71
N LYS A 289 -16.91 -12.22 -6.21
CA LYS A 289 -16.56 -12.96 -7.43
C LYS A 289 -16.54 -12.03 -8.65
N PRO A 290 -15.78 -12.38 -9.70
CA PRO A 290 -15.83 -11.64 -10.96
C PRO A 290 -17.26 -11.51 -11.47
N ASN A 291 -17.60 -10.30 -11.93
CA ASN A 291 -18.94 -9.93 -12.44
C ASN A 291 -20.07 -9.88 -11.39
N ASP A 292 -19.77 -10.04 -10.10
CA ASP A 292 -20.75 -9.75 -9.05
C ASP A 292 -21.12 -8.25 -9.11
N PRO A 293 -22.42 -7.88 -9.07
CA PRO A 293 -22.84 -6.49 -9.20
C PRO A 293 -22.31 -5.59 -8.08
N LEU A 294 -21.92 -6.14 -6.94
CA LEU A 294 -21.35 -5.40 -5.82
C LEU A 294 -19.83 -5.21 -5.93
N GLN A 295 -19.14 -5.94 -6.82
CA GLN A 295 -17.69 -5.97 -6.88
C GLN A 295 -17.07 -4.57 -7.02
N LEU A 296 -17.52 -3.78 -8.00
CA LEU A 296 -16.96 -2.45 -8.26
C LEU A 296 -17.22 -1.43 -7.13
N THR A 297 -18.30 -1.62 -6.36
CA THR A 297 -18.76 -0.65 -5.36
C THR A 297 -18.40 -1.02 -3.93
N LYS A 298 -18.14 -2.32 -3.67
CA LYS A 298 -17.93 -2.85 -2.31
C LYS A 298 -16.64 -3.65 -2.13
N GLN A 299 -15.97 -4.11 -3.19
CA GLN A 299 -14.71 -4.83 -3.03
C GLN A 299 -13.64 -3.93 -2.41
N GLY A 300 -12.94 -4.46 -1.40
CA GLY A 300 -12.00 -3.70 -0.58
C GLY A 300 -12.64 -2.92 0.56
N ALA A 301 -13.94 -3.11 0.84
CA ALA A 301 -14.56 -2.63 2.07
C ALA A 301 -13.91 -3.29 3.30
N LEU A 302 -13.92 -2.59 4.43
CA LEU A 302 -13.23 -3.01 5.65
C LEU A 302 -14.22 -3.74 6.57
N LEU A 303 -13.96 -5.02 6.83
CA LEU A 303 -14.80 -5.86 7.69
C LEU A 303 -14.60 -5.49 9.16
N SER A 304 -15.69 -5.20 9.85
CA SER A 304 -15.69 -4.77 11.25
C SER A 304 -15.90 -5.92 12.24
N GLN A 305 -15.70 -5.64 13.52
CA GLN A 305 -15.97 -6.58 14.61
C GLN A 305 -17.45 -7.01 14.69
N ASP A 306 -18.37 -6.21 14.14
CA ASP A 306 -19.81 -6.51 14.12
C ASP A 306 -20.16 -7.82 13.40
N TRP A 307 -19.24 -8.34 12.58
CA TRP A 307 -19.36 -9.69 12.03
C TRP A 307 -18.98 -10.75 13.07
N MET A 308 -19.95 -11.52 13.57
CA MET A 308 -19.74 -12.53 14.63
C MET A 308 -19.02 -13.81 14.17
N GLY A 309 -18.46 -13.84 12.95
CA GLY A 309 -17.74 -14.97 12.37
C GLY A 309 -18.48 -15.66 11.22
N PHE A 310 -17.85 -16.71 10.67
CA PHE A 310 -18.20 -17.40 9.41
C PHE A 310 -19.71 -17.52 9.14
N GLY A 311 -20.14 -17.05 7.96
CA GLY A 311 -21.55 -17.01 7.55
C GLY A 311 -21.89 -15.76 6.72
N ALA A 312 -23.12 -15.70 6.19
CA ALA A 312 -23.53 -14.65 5.27
C ALA A 312 -23.25 -13.24 5.82
N MET A 313 -22.58 -12.42 5.01
CA MET A 313 -22.22 -11.06 5.37
C MET A 313 -23.36 -10.09 5.03
N ALA A 314 -23.58 -9.10 5.90
CA ALA A 314 -24.54 -8.03 5.67
C ALA A 314 -23.82 -6.67 5.56
N PRO A 315 -24.41 -5.67 4.90
CA PRO A 315 -23.83 -4.31 4.82
C PRO A 315 -23.53 -3.67 6.19
N ALA A 316 -24.23 -4.08 7.25
CA ALA A 316 -23.98 -3.62 8.62
C ALA A 316 -22.64 -4.12 9.19
N HIS A 317 -21.98 -5.09 8.56
CA HIS A 317 -20.74 -5.70 9.06
C HIS A 317 -19.47 -5.07 8.50
N TYR A 318 -19.55 -4.15 7.54
CA TYR A 318 -18.36 -3.55 6.93
C TYR A 318 -18.54 -2.05 6.64
N VAL A 319 -17.43 -1.36 6.47
CA VAL A 319 -17.38 0.03 6.00
C VAL A 319 -16.99 0.05 4.52
N ALA A 320 -17.90 0.52 3.67
CA ALA A 320 -17.70 0.72 2.24
C ALA A 320 -17.83 2.20 1.85
N ALA A 321 -17.55 2.51 0.58
CA ALA A 321 -17.63 3.87 0.04
C ALA A 321 -18.99 4.55 0.30
N SER A 322 -20.09 3.81 0.21
CA SER A 322 -21.45 4.32 0.44
C SER A 322 -21.72 4.79 1.87
N ASP A 323 -20.88 4.36 2.84
CA ASP A 323 -21.05 4.70 4.25
C ASP A 323 -20.32 6.00 4.62
N ILE A 324 -19.50 6.53 3.70
CA ILE A 324 -18.86 7.84 3.85
C ILE A 324 -19.84 8.91 3.39
N GLN A 325 -20.46 9.57 4.35
CA GLN A 325 -21.48 10.59 4.12
C GLN A 325 -20.86 11.87 3.56
N ASP A 326 -21.63 12.64 2.79
CA ASP A 326 -21.13 13.86 2.15
C ASP A 326 -20.75 14.95 3.15
N ASP A 327 -21.24 14.90 4.39
CA ASP A 327 -20.86 15.79 5.47
C ASP A 327 -19.64 15.33 6.29
N ALA A 328 -18.99 14.22 5.90
CA ALA A 328 -17.73 13.77 6.51
C ALA A 328 -16.59 14.79 6.30
N ARG A 329 -15.66 14.84 7.26
CA ARG A 329 -14.61 15.86 7.36
C ARG A 329 -13.23 15.24 7.28
N LEU A 330 -12.91 14.73 6.09
CA LEU A 330 -11.68 13.98 5.80
C LEU A 330 -10.47 14.85 5.43
N HIS A 331 -10.67 16.16 5.26
CA HIS A 331 -9.65 17.07 4.75
C HIS A 331 -8.37 16.99 5.58
N GLY A 332 -7.25 16.60 4.95
CA GLY A 332 -5.96 16.46 5.62
C GLY A 332 -5.64 15.08 6.21
N LEU A 333 -6.55 14.10 6.11
CA LEU A 333 -6.31 12.73 6.58
C LEU A 333 -5.30 11.99 5.70
N VAL A 334 -4.40 11.23 6.32
CA VAL A 334 -3.68 10.12 5.66
C VAL A 334 -4.17 8.81 6.25
N ALA A 335 -4.72 7.93 5.42
CA ALA A 335 -5.23 6.63 5.86
C ALA A 335 -4.33 5.48 5.39
N PHE A 336 -4.16 4.47 6.23
CA PHE A 336 -3.43 3.24 5.91
C PHE A 336 -4.33 2.03 6.13
N PHE A 337 -4.60 1.28 5.07
CA PHE A 337 -5.46 0.10 5.05
C PHE A 337 -4.64 -1.18 4.86
N PHE A 338 -4.41 -1.91 5.95
CA PHE A 338 -3.99 -3.31 5.90
C PHE A 338 -5.21 -4.22 5.75
N ALA A 339 -5.65 -4.41 4.50
CA ALA A 339 -6.80 -5.24 4.14
C ALA A 339 -6.68 -5.69 2.67
N CYS A 340 -7.20 -6.88 2.36
CA CYS A 340 -7.29 -7.38 0.97
C CYS A 340 -8.10 -6.42 0.08
N PHE A 341 -7.63 -6.18 -1.14
CA PHE A 341 -8.24 -5.31 -2.14
C PHE A 341 -8.49 -3.88 -1.68
N GLY A 342 -7.91 -3.43 -0.56
CA GLY A 342 -8.18 -2.10 0.01
C GLY A 342 -7.85 -0.95 -0.94
N MET A 343 -6.91 -1.16 -1.87
CA MET A 343 -6.53 -0.18 -2.89
C MET A 343 -7.02 -0.51 -4.29
N GLY A 344 -7.32 -1.77 -4.58
CA GLY A 344 -7.74 -2.19 -5.91
C GLY A 344 -7.56 -3.67 -6.18
N THR A 345 -7.98 -4.06 -7.38
CA THR A 345 -8.06 -5.45 -7.82
C THR A 345 -7.47 -5.57 -9.23
N PRO A 346 -6.47 -6.42 -9.46
CA PRO A 346 -6.00 -6.76 -10.81
C PRO A 346 -7.02 -7.66 -11.53
N ALA A 347 -6.92 -7.80 -12.85
CA ALA A 347 -7.84 -8.66 -13.60
C ALA A 347 -7.64 -10.16 -13.28
N HIS A 348 -6.39 -10.55 -13.05
CA HIS A 348 -5.99 -11.93 -12.80
C HIS A 348 -5.23 -12.03 -11.49
N ASP A 349 -5.35 -13.19 -10.86
CA ASP A 349 -4.64 -13.51 -9.64
C ASP A 349 -3.12 -13.50 -9.83
N GLU A 350 -2.43 -12.58 -9.16
CA GLU A 350 -0.98 -12.46 -9.15
C GLU A 350 -0.29 -13.47 -8.21
N PHE A 351 -1.06 -14.21 -7.41
CA PHE A 351 -0.59 -15.37 -6.66
C PHE A 351 -1.21 -16.68 -7.17
N PRO A 352 -0.91 -17.14 -8.40
CA PRO A 352 -1.45 -18.39 -8.91
C PRO A 352 -0.83 -19.56 -8.15
N LEU A 353 -1.47 -20.02 -7.07
CA LEU A 353 -1.01 -21.17 -6.27
C LEU A 353 -1.49 -22.51 -6.84
N THR A 354 -1.94 -22.51 -8.10
CA THR A 354 -2.39 -23.69 -8.82
C THR A 354 -1.28 -24.22 -9.74
N ALA A 355 -1.25 -25.53 -9.96
CA ALA A 355 -0.27 -26.18 -10.86
C ALA A 355 -0.31 -25.63 -12.29
N SER A 356 -1.44 -25.04 -12.72
CA SER A 356 -1.64 -24.45 -14.04
C SER A 356 -0.91 -23.11 -14.24
N ARG A 357 -0.50 -22.44 -13.15
CA ARG A 357 0.13 -21.11 -13.14
C ARG A 357 -0.67 -20.00 -13.83
N SER A 358 -1.89 -20.26 -14.31
CA SER A 358 -2.82 -19.22 -14.73
C SER A 358 -3.50 -18.66 -13.48
N GLY A 359 -3.34 -17.35 -13.26
CA GLY A 359 -4.13 -16.66 -12.24
C GLY A 359 -5.60 -16.71 -12.61
N ASP A 360 -6.43 -17.22 -11.71
CA ASP A 360 -7.88 -17.17 -11.90
C ASP A 360 -8.32 -15.71 -12.09
N ALA A 361 -9.36 -15.50 -12.90
CA ALA A 361 -9.91 -14.16 -13.06
C ALA A 361 -10.40 -13.65 -11.69
N LEU A 362 -9.89 -12.51 -11.25
CA LEU A 362 -10.36 -11.82 -10.05
C LEU A 362 -11.39 -10.74 -10.38
N ALA A 363 -11.32 -10.16 -11.57
CA ALA A 363 -12.26 -9.17 -12.07
C ALA A 363 -12.31 -9.19 -13.60
N SER A 364 -13.40 -8.70 -14.21
CA SER A 364 -13.49 -8.56 -15.68
C SER A 364 -12.52 -7.52 -16.24
N ALA A 365 -12.15 -6.53 -15.44
CA ALA A 365 -11.12 -5.54 -15.72
C ALA A 365 -10.46 -5.13 -14.39
N PRO A 366 -9.17 -4.73 -14.39
CA PRO A 366 -8.54 -4.25 -13.17
C PRO A 366 -9.16 -2.90 -12.74
N PHE A 367 -9.27 -2.64 -11.44
CA PHE A 367 -9.87 -1.40 -10.93
C PHE A 367 -9.29 -0.95 -9.58
N VAL A 368 -9.47 0.34 -9.26
CA VAL A 368 -9.17 0.92 -7.94
C VAL A 368 -10.41 0.81 -7.03
N ALA A 369 -10.21 0.41 -5.78
CA ALA A 369 -11.30 0.19 -4.83
C ALA A 369 -12.14 1.45 -4.58
N ALA A 370 -13.45 1.30 -4.36
CA ALA A 370 -14.36 2.44 -4.23
C ALA A 370 -14.12 3.26 -2.95
N LEU A 371 -13.77 2.62 -1.83
CA LEU A 371 -13.58 3.29 -0.54
C LEU A 371 -12.47 4.36 -0.61
N PRO A 372 -11.21 4.07 -1.01
CA PRO A 372 -10.19 5.11 -1.10
C PRO A 372 -10.55 6.20 -2.12
N ARG A 373 -11.21 5.87 -3.24
CA ARG A 373 -11.69 6.88 -4.20
C ARG A 373 -12.65 7.89 -3.55
N ARG A 374 -13.62 7.38 -2.77
CA ARG A 374 -14.58 8.21 -2.02
C ARG A 374 -13.89 9.10 -0.98
N LEU A 375 -12.83 8.61 -0.33
CA LEU A 375 -12.08 9.40 0.66
C LEU A 375 -11.26 10.52 0.01
N LEU A 376 -10.60 10.23 -1.12
CA LEU A 376 -9.75 11.20 -1.83
C LEU A 376 -10.58 12.29 -2.53
N ALA A 377 -11.68 11.94 -3.21
CA ALA A 377 -12.51 12.89 -3.97
C ALA A 377 -13.69 13.47 -3.15
N HIS A 378 -13.57 13.47 -1.81
CA HIS A 378 -14.65 13.87 -0.92
C HIS A 378 -15.10 15.33 -1.14
N PRO A 379 -16.41 15.64 -1.24
CA PRO A 379 -16.90 16.98 -1.61
C PRO A 379 -16.55 18.07 -0.60
N ASN A 380 -16.44 17.74 0.69
CA ASN A 380 -16.08 18.67 1.76
C ASN A 380 -14.57 18.65 2.12
N GLY A 381 -13.73 18.40 1.13
CA GLY A 381 -12.28 18.21 1.30
C GLY A 381 -11.95 16.74 1.58
N GLY A 382 -11.07 16.20 0.74
CA GLY A 382 -10.66 14.80 0.76
C GLY A 382 -9.46 14.51 1.65
N ALA A 383 -9.29 13.23 1.93
CA ALA A 383 -8.03 12.71 2.45
C ALA A 383 -6.88 13.08 1.49
N LEU A 384 -5.69 13.33 2.03
CA LEU A 384 -4.50 13.63 1.25
C LEU A 384 -4.04 12.40 0.48
N ALA A 385 -4.01 11.26 1.15
CA ALA A 385 -3.58 9.99 0.60
C ALA A 385 -4.22 8.81 1.33
N VAL A 386 -4.37 7.70 0.60
CA VAL A 386 -4.69 6.40 1.16
C VAL A 386 -3.63 5.40 0.74
N ILE A 387 -3.07 4.69 1.70
CA ILE A 387 -2.01 3.70 1.54
C ILE A 387 -2.59 2.33 1.86
N GLY A 388 -2.25 1.30 1.10
CA GLY A 388 -2.71 -0.05 1.43
C GLY A 388 -2.38 -1.05 0.35
N HIS A 389 -3.03 -2.21 0.39
CA HIS A 389 -2.73 -3.33 -0.48
C HIS A 389 -3.60 -3.38 -1.75
N VAL A 390 -2.97 -3.62 -2.92
CA VAL A 390 -3.64 -4.07 -4.15
C VAL A 390 -3.74 -5.60 -4.12
N GLU A 391 -4.90 -6.16 -4.44
CA GLU A 391 -5.13 -7.62 -4.35
C GLU A 391 -5.05 -8.16 -2.90
N ARG A 392 -4.75 -9.44 -2.70
CA ARG A 392 -4.81 -10.12 -1.40
C ARG A 392 -3.59 -9.78 -0.54
N ALA A 393 -3.83 -9.30 0.68
CA ALA A 393 -2.81 -9.04 1.69
C ALA A 393 -2.48 -10.29 2.50
N TRP A 394 -1.21 -10.47 2.85
CA TRP A 394 -0.72 -11.62 3.59
C TRP A 394 -0.20 -11.25 4.99
N GLY A 395 -0.28 -12.18 5.92
CA GLY A 395 0.32 -12.03 7.26
C GLY A 395 1.85 -11.92 7.25
N PHE A 396 2.52 -12.17 6.11
CA PHE A 396 3.98 -12.14 6.00
C PHE A 396 4.59 -10.76 6.24
N SER A 397 3.88 -9.69 5.90
CA SER A 397 4.26 -8.33 6.30
C SER A 397 4.46 -8.19 7.82
N ILE A 398 3.74 -8.97 8.64
CA ILE A 398 3.77 -8.94 10.10
C ILE A 398 4.76 -9.96 10.67
N LYS A 399 4.76 -11.20 10.17
CA LYS A 399 5.59 -12.30 10.67
C LYS A 399 6.21 -13.12 9.52
N PRO A 400 7.49 -12.89 9.18
CA PRO A 400 8.23 -13.74 8.25
C PRO A 400 8.45 -15.14 8.86
N LEU A 401 8.36 -16.22 8.09
CA LEU A 401 8.35 -17.59 8.67
C LEU A 401 9.61 -18.00 9.42
N GLN A 402 10.77 -17.53 8.98
CA GLN A 402 12.05 -17.89 9.60
C GLN A 402 12.27 -17.10 10.90
N MET A 403 11.39 -16.17 11.24
CA MET A 403 11.51 -15.34 12.44
C MET A 403 10.50 -15.75 13.51
N THR A 404 11.02 -16.00 14.70
CA THR A 404 10.20 -16.21 15.90
C THR A 404 9.54 -14.92 16.37
N GLN A 405 10.06 -13.76 15.94
CA GLN A 405 9.57 -12.43 16.29
C GLN A 405 8.93 -11.72 15.08
N THR A 406 7.92 -10.92 15.36
CA THR A 406 7.20 -10.08 14.39
C THR A 406 8.08 -8.94 13.89
N THR A 407 8.04 -8.62 12.60
CA THR A 407 8.82 -7.55 11.99
C THR A 407 7.92 -6.41 11.50
N ILE A 408 7.37 -5.64 12.43
CA ILE A 408 6.51 -4.49 12.11
C ILE A 408 7.30 -3.21 11.73
N HIS A 409 8.60 -3.33 11.47
CA HIS A 409 9.48 -2.20 11.19
C HIS A 409 9.03 -1.36 10.00
N PRO A 410 8.66 -1.93 8.84
CA PRO A 410 8.17 -1.13 7.71
C PRO A 410 6.94 -0.29 8.09
N PHE A 411 5.96 -0.88 8.78
CA PHE A 411 4.78 -0.15 9.27
C PHE A 411 5.18 0.97 10.23
N ARG A 412 5.99 0.66 11.25
CA ARG A 412 6.43 1.63 12.26
C ARG A 412 7.17 2.80 11.63
N ASN A 413 8.08 2.52 10.70
CA ASN A 413 8.89 3.52 10.03
C ASN A 413 8.04 4.37 9.07
N THR A 414 7.17 3.76 8.27
CA THR A 414 6.23 4.50 7.41
C THR A 414 5.34 5.43 8.22
N LEU A 415 4.74 4.95 9.30
CA LEU A 415 3.89 5.77 10.18
C LEU A 415 4.67 6.89 10.87
N TRP A 416 5.92 6.62 11.27
CA TRP A 416 6.80 7.66 11.81
C TRP A 416 7.06 8.77 10.78
N LYS A 417 7.43 8.40 9.55
CA LYS A 417 7.71 9.34 8.45
C LYS A 417 6.49 10.21 8.13
N ILE A 418 5.30 9.60 8.04
CA ILE A 418 4.03 10.30 7.82
C ILE A 418 3.75 11.31 8.95
N MET A 419 3.83 10.88 10.21
CA MET A 419 3.59 11.77 11.36
C MET A 419 4.66 12.85 11.54
N ALA A 420 5.88 12.60 11.05
CA ALA A 420 6.96 13.58 10.98
C ALA A 420 6.81 14.56 9.79
N GLY A 421 5.74 14.42 9.00
CA GLY A 421 5.46 15.31 7.86
C GLY A 421 6.34 15.06 6.64
N MET A 422 6.93 13.88 6.50
CA MET A 422 7.58 13.49 5.26
C MET A 422 6.53 13.14 4.19
N PRO A 423 6.84 13.36 2.90
CA PRO A 423 5.94 13.01 1.82
C PRO A 423 5.54 11.53 1.83
N VAL A 424 4.25 11.25 1.62
CA VAL A 424 3.68 9.90 1.76
C VAL A 424 4.27 8.88 0.80
N GLY A 425 4.66 9.29 -0.41
CA GLY A 425 5.31 8.44 -1.39
C GLY A 425 6.67 7.93 -0.90
N HIS A 426 7.48 8.83 -0.34
CA HIS A 426 8.77 8.46 0.24
C HIS A 426 8.61 7.68 1.57
N ALA A 427 7.56 7.98 2.34
CA ALA A 427 7.29 7.26 3.59
C ALA A 427 7.13 5.74 3.40
N LEU A 428 6.72 5.28 2.21
CA LEU A 428 6.51 3.87 1.89
C LEU A 428 7.81 3.12 1.52
N ARG A 429 8.98 3.78 1.52
CA ARG A 429 10.25 3.22 1.03
C ARG A 429 10.66 1.91 1.69
N ASP A 430 10.43 1.74 2.99
CA ASP A 430 10.79 0.52 3.72
C ASP A 430 10.13 -0.74 3.15
N PHE A 431 8.90 -0.64 2.62
CA PHE A 431 8.24 -1.75 1.93
C PHE A 431 8.93 -2.08 0.60
N ARG A 432 9.49 -1.07 -0.08
CA ARG A 432 10.23 -1.23 -1.34
C ARG A 432 11.59 -1.86 -1.11
N ASP A 433 12.27 -1.48 -0.04
CA ASP A 433 13.53 -2.10 0.33
C ASP A 433 13.33 -3.58 0.69
N ARG A 434 12.23 -3.90 1.39
CA ARG A 434 11.83 -5.29 1.66
C ARG A 434 11.54 -6.07 0.37
N PHE A 435 10.80 -5.47 -0.56
CA PHE A 435 10.54 -6.05 -1.88
C PHE A 435 11.83 -6.32 -2.66
N SER A 436 12.75 -5.36 -2.70
CA SER A 436 14.07 -5.48 -3.35
C SER A 436 14.93 -6.57 -2.71
N ALA A 437 14.97 -6.63 -1.37
CA ALA A 437 15.70 -7.67 -0.65
C ALA A 437 15.14 -9.07 -0.97
N ALA A 438 13.82 -9.22 -1.00
CA ALA A 438 13.18 -10.49 -1.35
C ALA A 438 13.43 -10.88 -2.82
N ASN A 439 13.40 -9.93 -3.76
CA ASN A 439 13.78 -10.17 -5.15
C ASN A 439 15.23 -10.67 -5.28
N ASN A 440 16.18 -10.07 -4.57
CA ASN A 440 17.59 -10.50 -4.60
C ASN A 440 17.74 -11.94 -4.13
N ILE A 441 17.07 -12.33 -3.04
CA ILE A 441 17.08 -13.71 -2.53
C ILE A 441 16.54 -14.69 -3.58
N LEU A 442 15.41 -14.35 -4.23
CA LEU A 442 14.82 -15.18 -5.27
C LEU A 442 15.74 -15.30 -6.50
N LEU A 443 16.36 -14.20 -6.92
CA LEU A 443 17.31 -14.21 -8.05
C LEU A 443 18.55 -15.07 -7.74
N THR A 444 19.09 -15.02 -6.52
CA THR A 444 20.17 -15.94 -6.10
C THR A 444 19.72 -17.40 -6.14
N HIS A 445 18.48 -17.71 -5.72
CA HIS A 445 17.96 -19.06 -5.86
C HIS A 445 17.89 -19.50 -7.34
N LEU A 446 17.60 -18.61 -8.28
CA LEU A 446 17.55 -18.91 -9.71
C LEU A 446 18.92 -19.07 -10.37
N ASP A 447 19.97 -18.45 -9.83
CA ASP A 447 21.31 -18.49 -10.46
C ASP A 447 21.93 -19.89 -10.38
N ALA A 448 22.03 -20.59 -11.51
CA ALA A 448 22.60 -21.93 -11.59
C ALA A 448 24.09 -21.99 -11.18
N ASN A 449 24.80 -20.86 -11.18
CA ASN A 449 26.21 -20.78 -10.85
C ASN A 449 26.47 -20.57 -9.35
N THR A 450 25.46 -20.22 -8.57
CA THR A 450 25.59 -20.13 -7.10
C THR A 450 25.22 -21.46 -6.46
N SER A 451 26.21 -22.15 -5.89
CA SER A 451 25.99 -23.35 -5.07
C SER A 451 25.40 -23.00 -3.69
N ASN A 452 25.69 -21.80 -3.19
CA ASN A 452 25.13 -21.26 -1.95
C ASN A 452 23.86 -20.42 -2.24
N GLY A 453 22.86 -20.46 -1.35
CA GLY A 453 21.63 -19.64 -1.48
C GLY A 453 20.45 -20.34 -2.17
N LYS A 454 20.55 -21.65 -2.46
CA LYS A 454 19.42 -22.45 -2.92
C LYS A 454 18.41 -22.68 -1.78
N LEU A 455 17.25 -22.06 -1.93
CA LEU A 455 16.10 -22.25 -1.04
C LEU A 455 15.47 -23.64 -1.22
N GLN A 456 15.00 -24.21 -0.11
CA GLN A 456 14.10 -25.37 -0.15
C GLN A 456 12.73 -24.97 -0.71
N PRO A 457 11.94 -25.91 -1.27
CA PRO A 457 10.68 -25.59 -1.95
C PRO A 457 9.70 -24.76 -1.09
N ARG A 458 9.59 -25.06 0.22
CA ARG A 458 8.78 -24.29 1.17
C ARG A 458 9.30 -22.86 1.34
N GLU A 459 10.61 -22.70 1.47
CA GLU A 459 11.24 -21.39 1.66
C GLU A 459 11.11 -20.53 0.40
N LEU A 460 11.24 -21.15 -0.78
CA LEU A 460 11.03 -20.51 -2.07
C LEU A 460 9.62 -19.92 -2.20
N LEU A 461 8.60 -20.75 -1.96
CA LEU A 461 7.20 -20.33 -1.99
C LEU A 461 6.97 -19.13 -1.06
N HIS A 462 7.47 -19.23 0.16
CA HIS A 462 7.30 -18.17 1.15
C HIS A 462 8.01 -16.88 0.80
N ARG A 463 9.24 -16.95 0.29
CA ARG A 463 9.97 -15.76 -0.18
C ARG A 463 9.26 -15.12 -1.37
N TRP A 464 8.65 -15.90 -2.24
CA TRP A 464 7.85 -15.39 -3.35
C TRP A 464 6.57 -14.69 -2.86
N ILE A 465 5.85 -15.26 -1.89
CA ILE A 465 4.67 -14.60 -1.31
C ILE A 465 5.08 -13.31 -0.60
N GLU A 466 6.13 -13.35 0.24
CA GLU A 466 6.65 -12.16 0.93
C GLU A 466 7.05 -11.04 -0.04
N ARG A 467 7.69 -11.41 -1.15
CA ARG A 467 8.04 -10.51 -2.25
C ARG A 467 6.79 -9.82 -2.82
N ASN A 468 5.76 -10.58 -3.17
CA ASN A 468 4.53 -10.03 -3.75
C ASN A 468 3.73 -9.19 -2.74
N ASP A 469 3.66 -9.62 -1.47
CA ASP A 469 3.01 -8.87 -0.39
C ASP A 469 3.67 -7.50 -0.17
N ALA A 470 5.00 -7.43 -0.14
CA ALA A 470 5.73 -6.17 -0.02
C ALA A 470 5.59 -5.26 -1.25
N ARG A 471 5.47 -5.85 -2.45
CA ARG A 471 5.24 -5.13 -3.71
C ARG A 471 3.91 -4.38 -3.71
N ASN A 472 2.87 -5.03 -3.21
CA ASN A 472 1.48 -4.64 -3.45
C ASN A 472 0.95 -3.55 -2.53
N TYR A 473 1.76 -3.05 -1.57
CA TYR A 473 1.45 -1.76 -0.94
C TYR A 473 1.55 -0.66 -1.98
N VAL A 474 0.57 0.24 -2.06
CA VAL A 474 0.58 1.38 -2.99
C VAL A 474 0.07 2.65 -2.30
N VAL A 475 0.42 3.80 -2.87
CA VAL A 475 -0.17 5.09 -2.51
C VAL A 475 -1.22 5.46 -3.55
N LEU A 476 -2.43 5.77 -3.10
CA LEU A 476 -3.42 6.52 -3.88
C LEU A 476 -3.48 7.95 -3.36
N GLY A 477 -3.42 8.91 -4.27
CA GLY A 477 -3.10 10.31 -3.97
C GLY A 477 -1.80 10.75 -4.63
N ASP A 478 -1.54 12.05 -4.59
CA ASP A 478 -0.27 12.67 -4.95
C ASP A 478 0.82 12.22 -3.96
N PRO A 479 1.91 11.58 -4.43
CA PRO A 479 2.95 11.05 -3.54
C PRO A 479 3.73 12.13 -2.79
N ALA A 480 3.67 13.40 -3.22
CA ALA A 480 4.36 14.52 -2.60
C ALA A 480 3.60 15.14 -1.42
N VAL A 481 2.33 14.77 -1.18
CA VAL A 481 1.56 15.33 -0.07
C VAL A 481 2.17 14.91 1.27
N SER A 482 2.15 15.85 2.21
CA SER A 482 2.65 15.66 3.57
C SER A 482 1.64 16.18 4.58
N ILE A 483 1.58 15.54 5.75
CA ILE A 483 0.90 16.14 6.89
C ILE A 483 1.68 17.38 7.32
N ARG A 484 1.00 18.52 7.45
CA ARG A 484 1.56 19.75 8.02
C ARG A 484 1.71 19.61 9.53
N HIS A 485 2.64 18.74 9.94
CA HIS A 485 2.75 18.26 11.30
C HIS A 485 3.05 19.36 12.32
N ASN A 486 3.51 20.54 11.92
CA ASN A 486 3.70 21.69 12.80
C ASN A 486 2.41 22.50 13.03
N ASP A 487 1.42 22.36 12.14
CA ASP A 487 0.19 23.16 12.13
C ASP A 487 -1.03 22.39 12.67
N LEU A 488 -0.86 21.11 13.01
CA LEU A 488 -1.93 20.26 13.56
C LEU A 488 -2.53 20.84 14.84
N GLN A 489 -3.86 20.83 14.92
CA GLN A 489 -4.59 21.33 16.08
C GLN A 489 -4.38 20.44 17.30
N ALA A 490 -4.41 21.04 18.49
CA ALA A 490 -4.55 20.28 19.72
C ALA A 490 -5.95 19.67 19.80
N LEU A 491 -6.10 18.55 20.52
CA LEU A 491 -7.42 17.97 20.78
C LEU A 491 -8.30 18.96 21.57
N PRO A 492 -9.62 18.98 21.31
CA PRO A 492 -10.57 19.86 21.98
C PRO A 492 -10.73 19.60 23.48
#